data_AF-A0A3M0ZB80-F1
#
_entry.id   AF-A0A3M0ZB80-F1
#
_cell.length_a   1.000
_cell.length_b   1.000
_cell.length_c   1.000
_cell.angle_alpha   90.00
_cell.angle_beta   90.00
_cell.angle_gamma   90.00
#
_symmetry.space_group_name_H-M   'P 1'
#
loop_
_entity.id
_entity.type
_entity.pdbx_description
1 polymer ?
#
loop_
_entity_poly.entity_id
_entity_poly.type
_entity_poly.pdbx_seq_one_letter_code
_entity_poly.pdbx_strand_id
1 'polypeptide(L)'
;MANHCFDWKQSDLDTEYAQASEEGRHMEALEAEFAAVRAIPEQTQTFQTAFDNLCDLVQQSKLHEEAAKNEPNDFEDIVALLPQPPSSQPPRIDSAFVDRIYGAWLGRCTGCLLGKPVEGWRSPRLHGMLQAGGWELPHDYLWNLELSDDQHEAFDTARIRSMGNSLTGMPEDDDINYTITGLAILKQHGFDFSTDHVGTFWLHHLPILHTWTAERVAYR
;
A
#
# COMPACT_ATOMS: atom_id res chain seq x y z
N MET A 1 3.69 -6.58 28.50
CA MET A 1 3.75 -7.22 27.17
C MET A 1 4.08 -6.11 26.21
N ALA A 2 5.20 -6.18 25.50
CA ALA A 2 5.46 -5.22 24.43
C ALA A 2 4.41 -5.49 23.34
N ASN A 3 3.57 -4.50 23.04
CA ASN A 3 2.62 -4.59 21.95
C ASN A 3 3.43 -4.42 20.66
N HIS A 4 3.92 -5.52 20.09
CA HIS A 4 4.48 -5.50 18.75
C HIS A 4 3.37 -5.12 17.77
N CYS A 5 3.68 -4.19 16.87
CA CYS A 5 2.71 -3.68 15.89
C CYS A 5 2.44 -4.74 14.79
N PHE A 6 3.36 -5.67 14.59
CA PHE A 6 3.35 -6.71 13.58
C PHE A 6 3.85 -8.05 14.15
N ASP A 7 3.47 -9.15 13.51
CA ASP A 7 3.98 -10.49 13.80
C ASP A 7 4.99 -10.86 12.70
N TRP A 8 6.25 -10.49 12.95
CA TRP A 8 7.36 -10.66 12.02
C TRP A 8 7.65 -12.13 11.75
N LYS A 9 8.09 -12.42 10.53
CA LYS A 9 8.52 -13.75 10.09
C LYS A 9 9.97 -13.72 9.65
N GLN A 10 10.61 -14.88 9.61
CA GLN A 10 11.96 -15.02 9.07
C GLN A 10 12.04 -14.58 7.60
N SER A 11 10.95 -14.76 6.82
CA SER A 11 10.86 -14.23 5.46
C SER A 11 10.89 -12.70 5.39
N ASP A 12 10.44 -12.02 6.45
CA ASP A 12 10.45 -10.57 6.49
C ASP A 12 11.88 -10.06 6.70
N LEU A 13 12.78 -10.83 7.33
CA LEU A 13 14.20 -10.47 7.42
C LEU A 13 14.85 -10.43 6.04
N ASP A 14 14.50 -11.38 5.18
CA ASP A 14 15.02 -11.40 3.80
C ASP A 14 14.48 -10.19 3.02
N THR A 15 13.24 -9.78 3.30
CA THR A 15 12.63 -8.58 2.71
C THR A 15 13.31 -7.31 3.22
N GLU A 16 13.52 -7.18 4.53
CA GLU A 16 14.19 -6.03 5.14
C GLU A 16 15.64 -5.91 4.64
N TYR A 17 16.37 -7.03 4.51
CA TYR A 17 17.72 -7.01 3.96
C TYR A 17 17.72 -6.54 2.50
N ALA A 18 16.80 -7.06 1.68
CA ALA A 18 16.68 -6.68 0.27
C ALA A 18 16.33 -5.19 0.15
N GLN A 19 15.34 -4.72 0.90
CA GLN A 19 14.92 -3.32 0.90
C GLN A 19 16.07 -2.40 1.35
N ALA A 20 16.75 -2.71 2.45
CA ALA A 20 17.87 -1.93 2.96
C ALA A 20 19.02 -1.84 1.93
N SER A 21 19.29 -2.94 1.22
CA SER A 21 20.27 -2.98 0.13
C SER A 21 19.84 -2.14 -1.07
N GLU A 22 18.57 -2.20 -1.46
CA GLU A 22 17.99 -1.42 -2.56
C GLU A 22 17.93 0.08 -2.27
N GLU A 23 17.66 0.46 -1.01
CA GLU A 23 17.81 1.84 -0.49
C GLU A 23 19.28 2.31 -0.52
N GLY A 24 20.24 1.41 -0.76
CA GLY A 24 21.65 1.74 -0.83
C GLY A 24 22.29 1.93 0.54
N ARG A 25 21.84 1.19 1.57
CA ARG A 25 22.47 1.18 2.90
C ARG A 25 23.76 0.37 2.89
N HIS A 26 24.69 0.75 3.77
CA HIS A 26 25.94 0.02 4.02
C HIS A 26 25.67 -1.33 4.73
N MET A 27 25.24 -2.34 3.98
CA MET A 27 24.84 -3.65 4.53
C MET A 27 25.99 -4.37 5.24
N GLU A 28 27.24 -4.12 4.83
CA GLU A 28 28.43 -4.70 5.48
C GLU A 28 28.52 -4.34 6.97
N ALA A 29 27.90 -3.22 7.38
CA ALA A 29 27.86 -2.78 8.77
C ALA A 29 26.72 -3.42 9.58
N LEU A 30 25.79 -4.13 8.94
CA LEU A 30 24.59 -4.71 9.54
C LEU A 30 24.55 -6.25 9.49
N GLU A 31 25.49 -6.89 8.78
CA GLU A 31 25.52 -8.35 8.59
C GLU A 31 25.49 -9.13 9.92
N ALA A 32 26.19 -8.64 10.94
CA ALA A 32 26.25 -9.31 12.24
C ALA A 32 24.88 -9.28 12.95
N GLU A 33 24.17 -8.17 12.85
CA GLU A 33 22.86 -7.96 13.44
C GLU A 33 21.79 -8.78 12.72
N PHE A 34 21.78 -8.80 11.39
CA PHE A 34 20.91 -9.68 10.61
C PHE A 34 21.17 -11.15 10.94
N ALA A 35 22.43 -11.58 11.02
CA ALA A 35 22.78 -12.95 11.40
C ALA A 35 22.32 -13.30 12.84
N ALA A 36 22.43 -12.35 13.76
CA ALA A 36 21.99 -12.52 15.14
C ALA A 36 20.47 -12.71 15.23
N VAL A 37 19.67 -11.88 14.53
CA VAL A 37 18.20 -12.04 14.54
C VAL A 37 17.79 -13.34 13.84
N ARG A 38 18.44 -13.71 12.74
CA ARG A 38 18.15 -14.95 12.00
C ARG A 38 18.34 -16.21 12.86
N ALA A 39 19.29 -16.18 13.80
CA ALA A 39 19.54 -17.30 14.71
C ALA A 39 18.45 -17.48 15.80
N ILE A 40 17.55 -16.51 15.97
CA ILE A 40 16.49 -16.57 16.96
C ILE A 40 15.27 -17.32 16.38
N PRO A 41 14.66 -18.27 17.12
CA PRO A 41 13.46 -18.95 16.65
C PRO A 41 12.29 -17.98 16.40
N GLU A 42 11.68 -18.04 15.21
CA GLU A 42 10.68 -17.10 14.69
C GLU A 42 9.52 -16.82 15.66
N GLN A 43 8.93 -17.87 16.22
CA GLN A 43 7.72 -17.79 17.06
C GLN A 43 8.02 -17.38 18.51
N THR A 44 9.02 -16.53 18.72
CA THR A 44 9.41 -16.08 20.06
C THR A 44 9.27 -14.56 20.19
N GLN A 45 8.88 -14.11 21.38
CA GLN A 45 8.89 -12.68 21.72
C GLN A 45 10.29 -12.06 21.52
N THR A 46 11.34 -12.84 21.77
CA THR A 46 12.73 -12.44 21.55
C THR A 46 12.98 -12.12 20.07
N PHE A 47 12.47 -12.94 19.15
CA PHE A 47 12.58 -12.68 17.71
C PHE A 47 11.87 -11.38 17.35
N GLN A 48 10.63 -11.21 17.79
CA GLN A 48 9.84 -10.00 17.50
C GLN A 48 10.55 -8.72 17.99
N THR A 49 11.06 -8.74 19.22
CA THR A 49 11.78 -7.59 19.80
C THR A 49 13.12 -7.36 19.10
N ALA A 50 13.85 -8.41 18.75
CA ALA A 50 15.13 -8.29 18.06
C ALA A 50 14.95 -7.78 16.63
N PHE A 51 13.87 -8.18 15.95
CA PHE A 51 13.50 -7.68 14.63
C PHE A 51 13.15 -6.20 14.69
N ASP A 52 12.27 -5.76 15.61
CA ASP A 52 11.94 -4.34 15.78
C ASP A 52 13.22 -3.48 15.97
N ASN A 53 14.12 -3.93 16.84
CA ASN A 53 15.39 -3.24 17.06
C ASN A 53 16.31 -3.25 15.83
N LEU A 54 16.27 -4.31 15.03
CA LEU A 54 17.02 -4.39 13.77
C LEU A 54 16.46 -3.39 12.75
N CYS A 55 15.15 -3.27 12.60
CA CYS A 55 14.54 -2.26 11.74
C CYS A 55 14.95 -0.84 12.17
N ASP A 56 14.91 -0.54 13.47
CA ASP A 56 15.35 0.76 13.98
C ASP A 56 16.84 1.02 13.64
N LEU A 57 17.68 0.00 13.75
CA LEU A 57 19.09 0.10 13.39
C LEU A 57 19.30 0.29 11.89
N VAL A 58 18.58 -0.47 11.05
CA VAL A 58 18.58 -0.34 9.60
C VAL A 58 18.22 1.10 9.24
N GLN A 59 17.13 1.65 9.78
CA GLN A 59 16.68 3.02 9.50
C GLN A 59 17.73 4.08 9.88
N GLN A 60 18.48 3.86 10.97
CA GLN A 60 19.56 4.75 11.42
C GLN A 60 20.88 4.56 10.66
N SER A 61 21.02 3.48 9.88
CA SER A 61 22.25 3.19 9.14
C SER A 61 22.49 4.20 8.01
N LYS A 62 23.76 4.36 7.64
CA LYS A 62 24.15 5.29 6.59
C LYS A 62 23.84 4.71 5.22
N LEU A 63 23.35 5.56 4.34
CA LEU A 63 23.32 5.33 2.91
C LEU A 63 24.72 5.53 2.31
N HIS A 64 25.01 4.81 1.24
CA HIS A 64 26.12 5.12 0.35
C HIS A 64 26.00 6.56 -0.16
N GLU A 65 27.13 7.26 -0.31
CA GLU A 65 27.12 8.67 -0.74
C GLU A 65 26.39 8.89 -2.06
N GLU A 66 26.44 7.94 -2.97
CA GLU A 66 25.75 8.00 -4.26
C GLU A 66 24.23 7.86 -4.09
N ALA A 67 23.77 6.89 -3.29
CA ALA A 67 22.35 6.71 -2.97
C ALA A 67 21.80 7.94 -2.25
N ALA A 68 22.50 8.44 -1.22
CA ALA A 68 22.11 9.64 -0.47
C ALA A 68 21.96 10.89 -1.36
N LYS A 69 22.73 11.00 -2.45
CA LYS A 69 22.65 12.12 -3.40
C LYS A 69 21.48 11.99 -4.37
N ASN A 70 21.02 10.78 -4.67
CA ASN A 70 19.97 10.52 -5.64
C ASN A 70 18.59 10.33 -5.00
N GLU A 71 18.54 10.00 -3.71
CA GLU A 71 17.31 9.80 -2.93
C GLU A 71 17.31 10.66 -1.64
N PRO A 72 17.28 12.00 -1.78
CA PRO A 72 17.23 12.90 -0.65
C PRO A 72 15.85 12.86 0.03
N ASN A 73 15.82 13.19 1.33
CA ASN A 73 14.58 13.29 2.10
C ASN A 73 14.05 14.73 2.21
N ASP A 74 14.91 15.73 2.03
CA ASP A 74 14.53 17.14 2.13
C ASP A 74 13.77 17.59 0.87
N PHE A 75 12.70 18.36 1.06
CA PHE A 75 11.80 18.76 -0.01
C PHE A 75 12.52 19.52 -1.13
N GLU A 76 13.38 20.47 -0.77
CA GLU A 76 14.16 21.27 -1.72
C GLU A 76 15.10 20.40 -2.58
N ASP A 77 15.72 19.40 -1.97
CA ASP A 77 16.66 18.50 -2.64
C ASP A 77 15.91 17.49 -3.53
N ILE A 78 14.77 16.97 -3.09
CA ILE A 78 13.87 16.17 -3.93
C ILE A 78 13.48 16.97 -5.17
N VAL A 79 13.03 18.21 -4.99
CA VAL A 79 12.65 19.11 -6.09
C VAL A 79 13.81 19.39 -7.04
N ALA A 80 15.04 19.50 -6.54
CA ALA A 80 16.23 19.70 -7.36
C ALA A 80 16.57 18.50 -8.26
N LEU A 81 16.18 17.29 -7.86
CA LEU A 81 16.38 16.06 -8.65
C LEU A 81 15.20 15.72 -9.57
N LEU A 82 14.03 16.33 -9.35
CA LEU A 82 12.88 16.09 -10.21
C LEU A 82 13.23 16.46 -11.66
N PRO A 83 12.89 15.59 -12.63
CA PRO A 83 12.99 15.98 -14.02
C PRO A 83 12.11 17.21 -14.26
N GLN A 84 12.52 18.07 -15.21
CA GLN A 84 11.68 19.19 -15.67
C GLN A 84 10.26 18.66 -15.91
N PRO A 85 9.25 19.20 -15.20
CA PRO A 85 7.89 18.69 -15.35
C PRO A 85 7.51 18.86 -16.82
N PRO A 86 6.82 17.87 -17.40
CA PRO A 86 6.34 18.01 -18.77
C PRO A 86 5.52 19.30 -18.84
N SER A 87 5.82 20.14 -19.84
CA SER A 87 5.04 21.36 -20.12
C SER A 87 3.62 20.96 -20.47
N SER A 88 2.76 20.85 -19.46
CA SER A 88 1.35 20.59 -19.62
C SER A 88 0.63 21.93 -19.72
N GLN A 89 -0.03 22.17 -20.84
CA GLN A 89 -1.03 23.23 -20.87
C GLN A 89 -2.19 22.80 -19.98
N PRO A 90 -2.81 23.73 -19.23
CA PRO A 90 -4.01 23.41 -18.49
C PRO A 90 -5.04 22.81 -19.46
N PRO A 91 -5.68 21.69 -19.10
CA PRO A 91 -6.59 21.03 -20.00
C PRO A 91 -7.76 21.95 -20.33
N ARG A 92 -8.20 21.93 -21.58
CA ARG A 92 -9.47 22.54 -21.96
C ARG A 92 -10.60 21.74 -21.31
N ILE A 93 -11.44 22.41 -20.55
CA ILE A 93 -12.63 21.80 -19.96
C ILE A 93 -13.72 21.74 -21.04
N ASP A 94 -13.78 20.63 -21.75
CA ASP A 94 -14.82 20.28 -22.70
C ASP A 94 -15.47 18.92 -22.34
N SER A 95 -16.45 18.49 -23.13
CA SER A 95 -17.14 17.22 -22.89
C SER A 95 -16.19 16.01 -22.90
N ALA A 96 -15.15 16.03 -23.74
CA ALA A 96 -14.16 14.95 -23.79
C ALA A 96 -13.24 14.95 -22.56
N PHE A 97 -12.94 16.12 -21.98
CA PHE A 97 -12.25 16.20 -20.70
C PHE A 97 -13.12 15.67 -19.56
N VAL A 98 -14.39 16.09 -19.49
CA VAL A 98 -15.34 15.60 -18.48
C VAL A 98 -15.51 14.08 -18.57
N ASP A 99 -15.63 13.54 -19.78
CA ASP A 99 -15.73 12.10 -20.01
C ASP A 99 -14.48 11.34 -19.55
N ARG A 100 -13.27 11.90 -19.78
CA ARG A 100 -12.02 11.32 -19.26
C ARG A 100 -11.94 11.33 -17.73
N ILE A 101 -12.37 12.42 -17.09
CA ILE A 101 -12.42 12.48 -15.61
C ILE A 101 -13.44 11.46 -15.08
N TYR A 102 -14.59 11.35 -15.71
CA TYR A 102 -15.61 10.36 -15.34
C TYR A 102 -15.11 8.93 -15.54
N GLY A 103 -14.48 8.65 -16.68
CA GLY A 103 -13.84 7.36 -16.96
C GLY A 103 -12.72 7.04 -15.97
N ALA A 104 -11.91 8.02 -15.56
CA ALA A 104 -10.88 7.83 -14.55
C ALA A 104 -11.49 7.52 -13.17
N TRP A 105 -12.59 8.18 -12.80
CA TRP A 105 -13.33 7.88 -11.57
C TRP A 105 -13.92 6.47 -11.59
N LEU A 106 -14.59 6.09 -12.67
CA LEU A 106 -15.10 4.72 -12.85
C LEU A 106 -13.97 3.70 -12.82
N GLY A 107 -12.87 3.97 -13.53
CA GLY A 107 -11.70 3.09 -13.58
C GLY A 107 -11.10 2.84 -12.21
N ARG A 108 -10.98 3.88 -11.37
CA ARG A 108 -10.57 3.75 -9.96
C ARG A 108 -11.53 2.84 -9.20
N CYS A 109 -12.84 3.12 -9.24
CA CYS A 109 -13.84 2.29 -8.56
C CYS A 109 -13.78 0.83 -9.00
N THR A 110 -13.68 0.56 -10.30
CA THR A 110 -13.61 -0.82 -10.82
C THR A 110 -12.30 -1.51 -10.46
N GLY A 111 -11.18 -0.78 -10.47
CA GLY A 111 -9.86 -1.31 -10.11
C GLY A 111 -9.78 -1.69 -8.63
N CYS A 112 -10.21 -0.79 -7.74
CA CYS A 112 -10.30 -1.08 -6.31
C CYS A 112 -11.22 -2.27 -6.04
N LEU A 113 -12.40 -2.29 -6.68
CA LEU A 113 -13.33 -3.41 -6.53
C LEU A 113 -12.75 -4.76 -7.01
N LEU A 114 -11.99 -4.76 -8.11
CA LEU A 114 -11.36 -5.97 -8.64
C LEU A 114 -10.34 -6.56 -7.65
N GLY A 115 -9.55 -5.71 -7.01
CA GLY A 115 -8.53 -6.14 -6.03
C GLY A 115 -9.10 -6.48 -4.66
N LYS A 116 -10.18 -5.81 -4.24
CA LYS A 116 -10.71 -5.90 -2.87
C LYS A 116 -10.95 -7.33 -2.37
N PRO A 117 -11.58 -8.27 -3.11
CA PRO A 117 -11.80 -9.63 -2.63
C PRO A 117 -10.52 -10.42 -2.28
N VAL A 118 -9.39 -10.05 -2.89
CA VAL A 118 -8.08 -10.73 -2.77
C VAL A 118 -7.01 -9.86 -2.12
N GLU A 119 -7.41 -8.75 -1.53
CA GLU A 119 -6.53 -7.89 -0.73
C GLU A 119 -5.81 -8.72 0.34
N GLY A 120 -4.48 -8.61 0.39
CA GLY A 120 -3.60 -9.41 1.26
C GLY A 120 -3.24 -10.80 0.73
N TRP A 121 -3.74 -11.23 -0.43
CA TRP A 121 -3.32 -12.49 -1.05
C TRP A 121 -1.91 -12.37 -1.64
N ARG A 122 -1.10 -13.42 -1.47
CA ARG A 122 0.20 -13.54 -2.12
C ARG A 122 0.03 -14.05 -3.56
N SER A 123 0.92 -13.63 -4.45
CA SER A 123 0.87 -13.96 -5.88
C SER A 123 0.71 -15.47 -6.18
N PRO A 124 1.39 -16.40 -5.49
CA PRO A 124 1.21 -17.83 -5.76
C PRO A 124 -0.23 -18.33 -5.54
N ARG A 125 -0.93 -17.82 -4.50
CA ARG A 125 -2.34 -18.17 -4.25
C ARG A 125 -3.23 -17.61 -5.35
N LEU A 126 -3.03 -16.34 -5.72
CA LEU A 126 -3.81 -15.67 -6.76
C LEU A 126 -3.64 -16.37 -8.12
N HIS A 127 -2.39 -16.58 -8.56
CA HIS A 127 -2.11 -17.26 -9.83
C HIS A 127 -2.60 -18.71 -9.84
N GLY A 128 -2.42 -19.44 -8.72
CA GLY A 128 -2.95 -20.80 -8.59
C GLY A 128 -4.47 -20.85 -8.74
N MET A 129 -5.20 -19.90 -8.12
CA MET A 129 -6.66 -19.79 -8.25
C MET A 129 -7.06 -19.46 -9.69
N LEU A 130 -6.42 -18.46 -10.31
CA LEU A 130 -6.71 -18.08 -11.70
C LEU A 130 -6.49 -19.24 -12.66
N GLN A 131 -5.36 -19.93 -12.54
CA GLN A 131 -5.04 -21.11 -13.36
C GLN A 131 -6.06 -22.24 -13.16
N ALA A 132 -6.50 -22.47 -11.92
CA ALA A 132 -7.51 -23.48 -11.61
C ALA A 132 -8.86 -23.21 -12.27
N GLY A 133 -9.23 -21.93 -12.45
CA GLY A 133 -10.41 -21.49 -13.20
C GLY A 133 -10.14 -21.13 -14.66
N GLY A 134 -8.97 -21.51 -15.21
CA GLY A 134 -8.65 -21.35 -16.62
C GLY A 134 -8.30 -19.92 -17.07
N TRP A 135 -8.02 -19.00 -16.14
CA TRP A 135 -7.62 -17.63 -16.44
C TRP A 135 -6.10 -17.49 -16.37
N GLU A 136 -5.48 -16.92 -17.41
CA GLU A 136 -4.07 -16.51 -17.38
C GLU A 136 -3.91 -15.19 -16.61
N LEU A 137 -4.83 -14.25 -16.83
CA LEU A 137 -4.96 -12.98 -16.14
C LEU A 137 -6.45 -12.70 -15.85
N PRO A 138 -6.77 -11.87 -14.83
CA PRO A 138 -8.12 -11.41 -14.63
C PRO A 138 -8.65 -10.67 -15.86
N HIS A 139 -9.74 -11.16 -16.44
CA HIS A 139 -10.45 -10.48 -17.54
C HIS A 139 -11.88 -10.06 -17.17
N ASP A 140 -12.32 -10.45 -15.97
CA ASP A 140 -13.56 -10.02 -15.34
C ASP A 140 -13.36 -10.04 -13.81
N TYR A 141 -14.40 -9.69 -13.05
CA TYR A 141 -14.37 -9.81 -11.60
C TYR A 141 -14.24 -11.25 -11.14
N LEU A 142 -13.49 -11.45 -10.05
CA LEU A 142 -13.07 -12.76 -9.58
C LEU A 142 -14.22 -13.69 -9.15
N TRP A 143 -15.41 -13.16 -8.88
CA TRP A 143 -16.59 -13.98 -8.60
C TRP A 143 -17.21 -14.62 -9.87
N ASN A 144 -16.80 -14.19 -11.06
CA ASN A 144 -17.14 -14.83 -12.34
C ASN A 144 -16.10 -15.91 -12.74
N LEU A 145 -15.04 -16.10 -11.94
CA LEU A 145 -14.10 -17.19 -12.15
C LEU A 145 -14.80 -18.52 -11.81
N GLU A 146 -14.91 -19.40 -12.81
CA GLU A 146 -15.52 -20.71 -12.63
C GLU A 146 -14.57 -21.64 -11.86
N LEU A 147 -14.96 -22.00 -10.63
CA LEU A 147 -14.24 -22.95 -9.79
C LEU A 147 -15.22 -24.03 -9.30
N SER A 148 -14.72 -25.25 -9.12
CA SER A 148 -15.46 -26.30 -8.39
C SER A 148 -15.57 -25.97 -6.91
N ASP A 149 -16.49 -26.62 -6.19
CA ASP A 149 -16.63 -26.45 -4.74
C ASP A 149 -15.33 -26.78 -3.99
N ASP A 150 -14.65 -27.86 -4.39
CA ASP A 150 -13.34 -28.25 -3.83
C ASP A 150 -12.27 -27.17 -4.06
N GLN A 151 -12.25 -26.54 -5.25
CA GLN A 151 -11.32 -25.46 -5.57
C GLN A 151 -11.63 -24.21 -4.75
N HIS A 152 -12.91 -23.87 -4.61
CA HIS A 152 -13.33 -22.75 -3.80
C HIS A 152 -12.93 -22.89 -2.33
N GLU A 153 -13.01 -24.11 -1.78
CA GLU A 153 -12.53 -24.45 -0.43
C GLU A 153 -11.00 -24.38 -0.36
N ALA A 154 -10.30 -25.01 -1.31
CA ALA A 154 -8.83 -25.04 -1.34
C ALA A 154 -8.20 -23.65 -1.40
N PHE A 155 -8.80 -22.70 -2.11
CA PHE A 155 -8.32 -21.32 -2.22
C PHE A 155 -8.98 -20.36 -1.24
N ASP A 156 -9.86 -20.82 -0.34
CA ASP A 156 -10.63 -20.00 0.60
C ASP A 156 -11.23 -18.72 -0.06
N THR A 157 -12.14 -18.96 -0.99
CA THR A 157 -12.75 -17.93 -1.86
C THR A 157 -14.05 -17.37 -1.28
N ALA A 158 -14.29 -17.53 0.03
CA ALA A 158 -15.54 -17.13 0.66
C ALA A 158 -15.82 -15.62 0.49
N ARG A 159 -14.80 -14.76 0.61
CA ARG A 159 -14.91 -13.31 0.38
C ARG A 159 -15.30 -12.99 -1.07
N ILE A 160 -14.66 -13.65 -2.04
CA ILE A 160 -14.96 -13.48 -3.48
C ILE A 160 -16.44 -13.79 -3.76
N ARG A 161 -16.93 -14.96 -3.34
CA ARG A 161 -18.33 -15.37 -3.55
C ARG A 161 -19.33 -14.45 -2.84
N SER A 162 -19.02 -14.03 -1.62
CA SER A 162 -19.86 -13.13 -0.84
C SER A 162 -20.06 -11.78 -1.54
N MET A 163 -18.96 -11.22 -2.07
CA MET A 163 -18.99 -9.93 -2.77
C MET A 163 -19.80 -10.00 -4.08
N GLY A 164 -19.65 -11.06 -4.87
CA GLY A 164 -20.42 -11.22 -6.11
C GLY A 164 -21.94 -11.24 -5.91
N ASN A 165 -22.42 -11.73 -4.77
CA ASN A 165 -23.85 -11.86 -4.47
C ASN A 165 -24.48 -10.61 -3.82
N SER A 166 -23.68 -9.69 -3.28
CA SER A 166 -24.16 -8.64 -2.37
C SER A 166 -23.97 -7.21 -2.87
N LEU A 167 -23.10 -7.01 -3.86
CA LEU A 167 -22.71 -5.67 -4.28
C LEU A 167 -23.63 -5.09 -5.35
N THR A 168 -24.10 -3.87 -5.10
CA THR A 168 -24.83 -3.03 -6.07
C THR A 168 -24.01 -1.83 -6.55
N GLY A 169 -22.77 -1.71 -6.07
CA GLY A 169 -21.84 -0.63 -6.37
C GLY A 169 -20.51 -0.81 -5.64
N MET A 170 -19.64 0.20 -5.72
CA MET A 170 -18.36 0.20 -5.00
C MET A 170 -18.61 0.31 -3.48
N PRO A 171 -18.17 -0.66 -2.66
CA PRO A 171 -18.22 -0.54 -1.21
C PRO A 171 -17.24 0.52 -0.69
N GLU A 172 -17.36 0.90 0.58
CA GLU A 172 -16.38 1.77 1.26
C GLU A 172 -14.95 1.22 1.11
N ASP A 173 -14.02 2.12 0.80
CA ASP A 173 -12.66 1.79 0.43
C ASP A 173 -11.77 3.02 0.60
N ASP A 174 -10.58 2.85 1.17
CA ASP A 174 -9.66 3.93 1.48
C ASP A 174 -9.14 4.64 0.22
N ASP A 175 -8.89 3.90 -0.87
CA ASP A 175 -8.50 4.49 -2.17
C ASP A 175 -9.55 5.47 -2.72
N ILE A 176 -10.83 5.25 -2.37
CA ILE A 176 -11.97 6.08 -2.74
C ILE A 176 -12.15 7.23 -1.73
N ASN A 177 -12.10 6.90 -0.44
CA ASN A 177 -12.32 7.85 0.66
C ASN A 177 -11.30 8.98 0.63
N TYR A 178 -10.00 8.69 0.43
CA TYR A 178 -8.97 9.74 0.38
C TYR A 178 -9.07 10.60 -0.88
N THR A 179 -9.51 10.02 -2.01
CA THR A 179 -9.76 10.78 -3.24
C THR A 179 -10.88 11.81 -3.03
N ILE A 180 -11.99 11.39 -2.42
CA ILE A 180 -13.11 12.29 -2.10
C ILE A 180 -12.73 13.30 -1.01
N THR A 181 -11.93 12.89 -0.02
CA THR A 181 -11.39 13.77 1.01
C THR A 181 -10.56 14.90 0.39
N GLY A 182 -9.63 14.59 -0.51
CA GLY A 182 -8.85 15.60 -1.22
C GLY A 182 -9.73 16.58 -2.02
N LEU A 183 -10.76 16.07 -2.70
CA LEU A 183 -11.72 16.92 -3.42
C LEU A 183 -12.53 17.81 -2.46
N ALA A 184 -12.93 17.31 -1.30
CA ALA A 184 -13.68 18.06 -0.30
C ALA A 184 -12.83 19.20 0.30
N ILE A 185 -11.58 18.91 0.65
CA ILE A 185 -10.62 19.92 1.14
C ILE A 185 -10.40 20.99 0.08
N LEU A 186 -10.16 20.59 -1.18
CA LEU A 186 -9.98 21.51 -2.29
C LEU A 186 -11.20 22.42 -2.49
N LYS A 187 -12.42 21.88 -2.38
CA LYS A 187 -13.67 22.66 -2.48
C LYS A 187 -13.82 23.66 -1.34
N GLN A 188 -13.36 23.32 -0.14
CA GLN A 188 -13.50 24.16 1.04
C GLN A 188 -12.43 25.26 1.12
N HIS A 189 -11.19 24.95 0.73
CA HIS A 189 -10.02 25.82 0.96
C HIS A 189 -9.37 26.35 -0.32
N GLY A 190 -9.74 25.86 -1.51
CA GLY A 190 -9.08 26.20 -2.77
C GLY A 190 -7.73 25.50 -2.94
N PHE A 191 -7.00 25.82 -4.02
CA PHE A 191 -5.73 25.17 -4.38
C PHE A 191 -4.56 25.52 -3.43
N ASP A 192 -4.70 26.57 -2.62
CA ASP A 192 -3.68 27.03 -1.67
C ASP A 192 -3.88 26.45 -0.26
N PHE A 193 -4.50 25.27 -0.15
CA PHE A 193 -4.70 24.62 1.15
C PHE A 193 -3.36 24.16 1.76
N SER A 194 -3.23 24.24 3.09
CA SER A 194 -2.06 23.76 3.83
C SER A 194 -2.28 22.37 4.43
N THR A 195 -1.20 21.77 4.93
CA THR A 195 -1.23 20.52 5.70
C THR A 195 -2.12 20.62 6.95
N ASP A 196 -2.21 21.80 7.57
CA ASP A 196 -3.11 22.04 8.71
C ASP A 196 -4.58 21.88 8.32
N HIS A 197 -4.98 22.29 7.12
CA HIS A 197 -6.34 22.06 6.62
C HIS A 197 -6.62 20.57 6.42
N VAL A 198 -5.64 19.82 5.91
CA VAL A 198 -5.75 18.37 5.74
C VAL A 198 -5.91 17.68 7.10
N GLY A 199 -5.01 17.95 8.04
CA GLY A 199 -5.06 17.37 9.38
C GLY A 199 -6.34 17.72 10.12
N THR A 200 -6.78 18.98 10.03
CA THR A 200 -8.07 19.41 10.61
C THR A 200 -9.24 18.67 9.96
N PHE A 201 -9.26 18.54 8.63
CA PHE A 201 -10.33 17.82 7.94
C PHE A 201 -10.39 16.36 8.39
N TRP A 202 -9.25 15.70 8.48
CA TRP A 202 -9.15 14.32 8.96
C TRP A 202 -9.78 14.19 10.35
N LEU A 203 -9.35 15.01 11.32
CA LEU A 203 -9.88 14.99 12.68
C LEU A 203 -11.41 15.16 12.77
N HIS A 204 -12.02 15.88 11.83
CA HIS A 204 -13.48 16.10 11.80
C HIS A 204 -14.26 15.03 11.04
N HIS A 205 -13.64 14.39 10.04
CA HIS A 205 -14.38 13.64 9.02
C HIS A 205 -13.91 12.20 8.82
N LEU A 206 -12.75 11.81 9.34
CA LEU A 206 -12.19 10.48 9.16
C LEU A 206 -12.11 9.77 10.53
N PRO A 207 -13.11 8.94 10.88
CA PRO A 207 -13.09 8.23 12.16
C PRO A 207 -11.85 7.34 12.28
N ILE A 208 -11.12 7.43 13.40
CA ILE A 208 -9.89 6.64 13.62
C ILE A 208 -10.08 5.11 13.54
N LEU A 209 -11.32 4.61 13.72
CA LEU A 209 -11.65 3.20 13.57
C LEU A 209 -11.90 2.78 12.11
N HIS A 210 -11.98 3.75 11.20
CA HIS A 210 -12.09 3.61 9.75
C HIS A 210 -10.78 4.03 9.05
N THR A 211 -9.66 3.99 9.76
CA THR A 211 -8.31 4.16 9.20
C THR A 211 -7.49 2.90 9.45
N TRP A 212 -6.59 2.60 8.53
CA TRP A 212 -5.71 1.44 8.60
C TRP A 212 -4.25 1.89 8.81
N THR A 213 -3.37 0.93 9.10
CA THR A 213 -1.90 1.05 9.06
C THR A 213 -1.30 2.43 9.40
N ALA A 214 -0.83 3.17 8.38
CA ALA A 214 -0.03 4.38 8.52
C ALA A 214 -0.86 5.56 9.02
N GLU A 215 -2.12 5.64 8.62
CA GLU A 215 -2.99 6.74 9.00
C GLU A 215 -3.36 6.63 10.47
N ARG A 216 -3.50 5.40 10.99
CA ARG A 216 -3.65 5.20 12.44
C ARG A 216 -2.40 5.63 13.22
N VAL A 217 -1.21 5.57 12.63
CA VAL A 217 0.01 6.13 13.24
C VAL A 217 0.00 7.66 13.16
N ALA A 218 -0.43 8.25 12.04
CA ALA A 218 -0.53 9.72 11.89
C ALA A 218 -1.50 10.38 12.89
N TYR A 219 -2.47 9.64 13.40
CA TYR A 219 -3.38 10.10 14.47
C TYR A 219 -2.79 10.06 15.89
N ARG A 220 -1.65 9.40 16.10
CA ARG A 220 -0.98 9.28 17.41
C ARG A 220 -0.05 10.45 17.67
#